data_AF-A0A7V3NU92-F1
#
_entry.id   AF-A0A7V3NU92-F1
#
_cell.length_a   1.000
_cell.length_b   1.000
_cell.length_c   1.000
_cell.angle_alpha   90.00
_cell.angle_beta   90.00
_cell.angle_gamma   90.00
#
_symmetry.space_group_name_H-M   'P 1'
#
loop_
_entity.id
_entity.type
_entity.pdbx_description
1 polymer ?
#
loop_
_entity_poly.entity_id
_entity_poly.type
_entity_poly.pdbx_seq_one_letter_code
_entity_poly.pdbx_strand_id
1 'polypeptide(L)'
;LVNTLSWNLEYLRRQYPVLKEGNGFVRKVKPLCKTTEMENKIYVEVNGIEYVEYKCPYSKGATSLEYKKFIEDLEKTSPGTKLRFYSEFLRKIYPLLQVVEDQGVKPCKICGEPTSGEVCAVCSIKQKMSH
;
A
#
# COMPACT_ATOMS: atom_id res chain seq x y z
N LEU A 1 -5.02 -7.07 5.47
CA LEU A 1 -5.14 -8.47 5.91
C LEU A 1 -3.78 -9.16 6.07
N VAL A 2 -2.95 -9.28 5.02
CA VAL A 2 -1.69 -10.05 5.10
C VAL A 2 -0.81 -9.69 6.30
N ASN A 3 -0.54 -8.39 6.49
CA ASN A 3 0.25 -7.93 7.64
C ASN A 3 -0.44 -8.16 8.99
N THR A 4 -1.76 -8.29 9.02
CA THR A 4 -2.51 -8.65 10.23
C THR A 4 -2.38 -10.14 10.52
N LEU A 5 -2.43 -10.99 9.49
CA LEU A 5 -2.26 -12.44 9.64
C LEU A 5 -0.87 -12.81 10.15
N SER A 6 0.16 -12.04 9.75
CA SER A 6 1.54 -12.21 10.23
C SER A 6 1.90 -11.29 11.41
N TRP A 7 0.95 -10.52 11.95
CA TRP A 7 1.16 -9.53 13.00
C TRP A 7 2.37 -8.61 12.77
N ASN A 8 2.61 -8.20 11.52
CA ASN A 8 3.69 -7.30 11.17
C ASN A 8 3.32 -5.85 11.50
N LEU A 9 3.54 -5.48 12.76
CA LEU A 9 3.19 -4.17 13.33
C LEU A 9 3.89 -3.01 12.61
N GLU A 10 5.14 -3.21 12.18
CA GLU A 10 5.92 -2.19 11.45
C GLU A 10 5.26 -1.80 10.12
N TYR A 11 4.70 -2.76 9.42
CA TYR A 11 3.95 -2.46 8.20
C TYR A 11 2.56 -1.92 8.51
N LEU A 12 1.87 -2.43 9.53
CA LEU A 12 0.55 -1.95 9.92
C LEU A 12 0.57 -0.48 10.34
N ARG A 13 1.60 -0.02 11.07
CA ARG A 13 1.72 1.41 11.47
C ARG A 13 1.85 2.36 10.28
N ARG A 14 2.30 1.87 9.12
CA ARG A 14 2.47 2.65 7.88
C ARG A 14 1.22 2.65 6.98
N GLN A 15 0.14 1.95 7.36
CA GLN A 15 -1.06 1.75 6.52
C GLN A 15 -2.18 2.78 6.74
N TYR A 16 -1.85 4.08 6.69
CA TYR A 16 -2.85 5.14 6.72
C TYR A 16 -3.17 5.66 5.31
N PRO A 17 -4.42 6.07 5.01
CA PRO A 17 -4.78 6.59 3.69
C PRO A 17 -4.16 7.95 3.37
N VAL A 18 -3.73 8.73 4.37
CA VAL A 18 -3.11 10.05 4.19
C VAL A 18 -1.73 10.07 4.82
N LEU A 19 -0.69 9.91 4.01
CA LEU A 19 0.69 10.11 4.45
C LEU A 19 1.03 11.59 4.27
N LYS A 20 1.31 12.28 5.38
CA LYS A 20 1.76 13.68 5.37
C LYS A 20 3.14 13.79 4.71
N GLU A 21 3.38 14.93 4.08
CA GLU A 21 4.69 15.34 3.65
C GLU A 21 5.66 15.46 4.83
N GLY A 22 6.96 15.26 4.57
CA GLY A 22 7.99 15.37 5.60
C GLY A 22 9.28 14.65 5.21
N ASN A 23 10.42 15.09 5.74
CA ASN A 23 11.74 14.49 5.51
C ASN A 23 12.03 14.23 4.02
N GLY A 24 11.71 15.18 3.13
CA GLY A 24 11.89 15.05 1.69
C GLY A 24 10.80 14.25 0.95
N PHE A 25 9.85 13.63 1.65
CA PHE A 25 8.71 12.95 1.03
C PHE A 25 7.55 13.91 0.76
N VAL A 26 6.94 13.78 -0.42
CA VAL A 26 5.68 14.42 -0.78
C VAL A 26 4.49 13.73 -0.12
N ARG A 27 3.41 14.48 0.08
CA ARG A 27 2.13 13.96 0.57
C ARG A 27 1.58 12.87 -0.36
N LYS A 28 1.05 11.78 0.21
CA LYS A 28 0.37 10.72 -0.53
C LYS A 28 -1.01 10.46 0.04
N VAL A 29 -2.01 10.41 -0.83
CA VAL A 29 -3.40 10.17 -0.45
C VAL A 29 -3.94 8.97 -1.23
N LYS A 30 -4.80 8.16 -0.60
CA LYS A 30 -5.55 7.07 -1.23
C LYS A 30 -7.06 7.39 -1.22
N PRO A 31 -7.58 8.16 -2.18
CA PRO A 31 -8.99 8.57 -2.20
C PRO A 31 -9.95 7.39 -2.25
N LEU A 32 -9.59 6.35 -3.01
CA LEU A 32 -10.38 5.14 -3.24
C LEU A 32 -10.22 4.07 -2.15
N CYS A 33 -9.66 4.41 -0.99
CA CYS A 33 -9.36 3.42 0.06
C CYS A 33 -10.60 2.76 0.68
N LYS A 34 -11.80 3.32 0.47
CA LYS A 34 -13.07 2.78 0.96
C LYS A 34 -13.97 2.22 -0.16
N THR A 35 -13.55 2.30 -1.42
CA THR A 35 -14.28 1.69 -2.53
C THR A 35 -13.65 0.35 -2.90
N THR A 36 -14.50 -0.60 -3.24
CA THR A 36 -14.10 -1.92 -3.71
C THR A 36 -13.63 -1.84 -5.16
N GLU A 37 -12.85 -2.84 -5.57
CA GLU A 37 -12.47 -2.96 -6.98
C GLU A 37 -13.66 -3.16 -7.91
N MET A 38 -14.73 -3.81 -7.43
CA MET A 38 -15.96 -3.99 -8.20
C MET A 38 -16.66 -2.66 -8.43
N GLU A 39 -16.82 -1.83 -7.40
CA GLU A 39 -17.40 -0.49 -7.54
C GLU A 39 -16.58 0.39 -8.48
N ASN A 40 -15.25 0.37 -8.34
CA ASN A 40 -14.36 1.11 -9.23
C ASN A 40 -14.46 0.62 -10.69
N LYS A 41 -14.56 -0.71 -10.91
CA LYS A 41 -14.74 -1.29 -12.24
C LYS A 41 -16.07 -0.87 -12.87
N ILE A 42 -17.18 -0.97 -12.14
CA ILE A 42 -18.50 -0.54 -12.61
C ILE A 42 -18.47 0.95 -12.96
N TYR A 43 -17.84 1.78 -12.12
CA TYR A 43 -17.71 3.21 -12.39
C TYR A 43 -16.98 3.47 -13.71
N VAL A 44 -15.85 2.80 -13.94
CA VAL A 44 -15.07 2.91 -15.18
C VAL A 44 -15.89 2.48 -16.40
N GLU A 45 -16.59 1.34 -16.31
CA GLU A 45 -17.43 0.82 -17.41
C GLU A 45 -18.61 1.75 -17.74
N VAL A 46 -19.36 2.19 -16.74
CA VAL A 46 -20.52 3.09 -16.92
C VAL A 46 -20.12 4.44 -17.52
N ASN A 47 -18.92 4.92 -17.21
CA ASN A 47 -18.41 6.20 -17.74
C ASN A 47 -17.61 6.04 -19.03
N GLY A 48 -17.47 4.81 -19.58
CA GLY A 48 -16.69 4.56 -20.80
C GLY A 48 -15.22 4.95 -20.68
N ILE A 49 -14.64 4.84 -19.48
CA ILE A 49 -13.23 5.18 -19.25
C ILE A 49 -12.37 4.02 -19.75
N GLU A 50 -11.52 4.28 -20.75
CA GLU A 50 -10.59 3.26 -21.26
C GLU A 50 -9.53 2.90 -20.21
N TYR A 51 -9.25 1.59 -20.08
CA TYR A 51 -8.24 1.07 -19.16
C TYR A 51 -7.55 -0.17 -19.74
N VAL A 52 -6.37 -0.49 -19.22
CA VAL A 52 -5.59 -1.66 -19.63
C VAL A 52 -6.00 -2.87 -18.81
N GLU A 53 -6.53 -3.91 -19.46
CA GLU A 53 -6.86 -5.19 -18.81
C GLU A 53 -5.65 -6.12 -18.63
N TYR A 54 -4.56 -5.83 -19.35
CA TYR A 54 -3.36 -6.64 -19.33
C TYR A 54 -2.75 -6.69 -17.92
N LYS A 55 -2.50 -7.92 -17.44
CA LYS A 55 -1.81 -8.18 -16.17
C LYS A 55 -0.33 -8.43 -16.41
N CYS A 56 0.51 -7.96 -15.51
CA CYS A 56 1.95 -8.20 -15.55
C CYS A 56 2.25 -9.71 -15.63
N PRO A 57 3.10 -10.17 -16.57
CA PRO A 57 3.40 -11.60 -16.70
C PRO A 57 4.14 -12.14 -15.46
N TYR A 58 4.89 -11.28 -14.77
CA TYR A 58 5.60 -11.59 -13.53
C TYR A 58 4.74 -11.53 -12.26
N SER A 59 3.46 -11.13 -12.34
CA SER A 59 2.57 -11.12 -11.17
C SER A 59 1.90 -12.48 -10.91
N LYS A 60 2.13 -13.48 -11.76
CA LYS A 60 1.61 -14.84 -11.56
C LYS A 60 2.23 -15.45 -10.29
N GLY A 61 1.39 -16.04 -9.43
CA GLY A 61 1.82 -16.61 -8.15
C GLY A 61 2.06 -15.59 -7.04
N ALA A 62 1.72 -14.31 -7.25
CA ALA A 62 1.78 -13.33 -6.17
C ALA A 62 0.78 -13.71 -5.05
N THR A 63 1.27 -13.86 -3.82
CA THR A 63 0.47 -14.20 -2.64
C THR A 63 -0.70 -13.23 -2.42
N SER A 64 -0.54 -11.97 -2.81
CA SER A 64 -1.61 -10.97 -2.78
C SER A 64 -2.86 -11.37 -3.58
N LEU A 65 -2.71 -12.13 -4.68
CA LEU A 65 -3.83 -12.62 -5.47
C LEU A 65 -4.61 -13.71 -4.73
N GLU A 66 -3.94 -14.56 -3.97
CA GLU A 66 -4.58 -15.61 -3.18
C GLU A 66 -5.36 -15.02 -2.01
N TYR A 67 -4.73 -14.11 -1.25
CA TYR A 67 -5.42 -13.41 -0.16
C TYR A 67 -6.62 -12.59 -0.64
N LYS A 68 -6.52 -12.03 -1.85
CA LYS A 68 -7.63 -11.31 -2.46
C LYS A 68 -8.82 -12.23 -2.74
N LYS A 69 -8.60 -13.42 -3.32
CA LYS A 69 -9.66 -14.42 -3.54
C LYS A 69 -10.34 -14.81 -2.22
N PHE A 70 -9.55 -15.09 -1.19
CA PHE A 70 -10.07 -15.43 0.14
C PHE A 70 -10.99 -14.33 0.71
N ILE A 71 -10.55 -13.08 0.65
CA ILE A 71 -11.34 -11.93 1.10
C ILE A 71 -12.59 -11.71 0.23
N GLU A 72 -12.50 -11.98 -1.08
CA GLU A 72 -13.66 -11.91 -1.97
C GLU A 72 -14.72 -12.95 -1.64
N ASP A 73 -14.32 -14.18 -1.30
CA ASP A 73 -15.26 -15.22 -0.90
C ASP A 73 -15.91 -14.93 0.47
N LEU A 74 -15.14 -14.35 1.41
CA LEU A 74 -15.70 -13.80 2.65
C LEU A 74 -16.70 -12.66 2.39
N GLU A 75 -16.44 -11.78 1.43
CA GLU A 75 -17.36 -10.69 1.10
C GLU A 75 -18.67 -11.21 0.48
N LYS A 76 -18.61 -12.25 -0.36
CA LYS A 76 -19.81 -12.89 -0.93
C LYS A 76 -20.71 -13.50 0.15
N THR A 77 -20.11 -14.10 1.17
CA THR A 77 -20.83 -14.76 2.27
C THR A 77 -21.25 -13.79 3.37
N SER A 78 -20.49 -12.72 3.58
CA SER A 78 -20.77 -11.66 4.56
C SER A 78 -20.46 -10.28 3.95
N PRO A 79 -21.44 -9.67 3.25
CA PRO A 79 -21.26 -8.36 2.63
C PRO A 79 -20.86 -7.27 3.63
N GLY A 80 -19.99 -6.36 3.19
CA GLY A 80 -19.44 -5.28 4.00
C GLY A 80 -18.23 -5.67 4.85
N THR A 81 -17.76 -6.92 4.78
CA THR A 81 -16.63 -7.40 5.59
C THR A 81 -15.34 -6.65 5.27
N LYS A 82 -15.03 -6.38 3.99
CA LYS A 82 -13.86 -5.60 3.57
C LYS A 82 -13.87 -4.20 4.16
N LEU A 83 -14.98 -3.48 3.98
CA LEU A 83 -15.13 -2.09 4.44
C LEU A 83 -15.12 -2.01 5.96
N ARG A 84 -15.82 -2.92 6.65
CA ARG A 84 -15.84 -3.00 8.11
C ARG A 84 -14.45 -3.28 8.66
N PHE A 85 -13.74 -4.27 8.13
CA PHE A 85 -12.37 -4.59 8.55
C PHE A 85 -11.44 -3.38 8.42
N TYR A 86 -11.42 -2.74 7.25
CA TYR A 86 -10.54 -1.60 7.00
C TYR A 86 -10.91 -0.38 7.87
N SER A 87 -12.21 -0.06 7.97
CA SER A 87 -12.69 1.08 8.77
C SER A 87 -12.41 0.89 10.26
N GLU A 88 -12.63 -0.31 10.79
CA GLU A 88 -12.35 -0.62 12.18
C GLU A 88 -10.85 -0.67 12.47
N PHE A 89 -10.03 -1.15 11.53
CA PHE A 89 -8.57 -1.03 11.63
C PHE A 89 -8.14 0.43 11.78
N LEU A 90 -8.61 1.33 10.91
CA LEU A 90 -8.26 2.76 10.99
C LEU A 90 -8.76 3.42 12.28
N ARG A 91 -9.94 3.04 12.76
CA ARG A 91 -10.59 3.67 13.92
C ARG A 91 -10.04 3.15 15.26
N LYS A 92 -9.80 1.85 15.37
CA LYS A 92 -9.46 1.20 16.66
C LYS A 92 -7.99 0.81 16.78
N ILE A 93 -7.39 0.32 15.70
CA ILE A 93 -6.06 -0.30 15.76
C ILE A 93 -4.97 0.70 15.40
N TYR A 94 -5.14 1.44 14.30
CA TYR A 94 -4.16 2.41 13.82
C TYR A 94 -3.72 3.44 14.89
N PRO A 95 -4.62 4.01 15.72
CA PRO A 95 -4.21 4.94 16.79
C PRO A 95 -3.28 4.31 17.83
N LEU A 96 -3.42 3.01 18.09
CA LEU A 96 -2.58 2.27 19.05
C LEU A 96 -1.18 1.99 18.51
N LEU A 97 -0.99 2.11 17.18
CA LEU A 97 0.29 1.84 16.50
C LEU A 97 1.13 3.11 16.29
N GLN A 98 0.66 4.27 16.79
CA GLN A 98 1.35 5.55 16.67
C GLN A 98 2.50 5.66 17.69
N VAL A 99 3.59 4.97 17.44
CA VAL A 99 4.87 5.24 18.12
C VAL A 99 5.75 6.02 17.16
N VAL A 100 6.07 7.26 17.53
CA VAL A 100 6.94 8.15 16.75
C VAL A 100 8.38 7.73 17.00
N GLU A 101 8.92 6.90 16.13
CA GLU A 101 10.36 6.77 15.99
C GLU A 101 10.81 7.66 14.84
N ASP A 102 11.67 8.63 15.15
CA ASP A 102 12.35 9.40 14.11
C ASP A 102 13.32 8.47 13.38
N GLN A 103 12.99 8.07 12.15
CA GLN A 103 13.71 7.01 11.43
C GLN A 103 15.05 7.46 10.83
N GLY A 104 15.68 8.51 11.36
CA GLY A 104 17.00 8.96 10.91
C GLY A 104 17.07 9.18 9.40
N VAL A 105 15.98 9.69 8.82
CA VAL A 105 15.88 9.91 7.37
C VAL A 105 16.80 11.05 6.99
N LYS A 106 17.69 10.79 6.02
CA LYS A 106 18.68 11.74 5.51
C LYS A 106 18.69 11.76 3.98
N PRO A 107 19.17 12.84 3.35
CA PRO A 107 19.27 12.90 1.89
C PRO A 107 20.35 11.94 1.38
N CYS A 108 20.05 11.26 0.27
CA CYS A 108 20.98 10.39 -0.44
C CYS A 108 22.18 11.18 -0.98
N LYS A 109 23.41 10.68 -0.79
CA LYS A 109 24.64 11.34 -1.29
C LYS A 109 24.69 11.51 -2.82
N ILE A 110 23.92 10.71 -3.58
CA ILE A 110 23.96 10.71 -5.05
C ILE A 110 22.83 11.52 -5.67
N CYS A 111 21.59 11.34 -5.20
CA CYS A 111 20.41 11.96 -5.81
C CYS A 111 19.65 12.91 -4.89
N GLY A 112 20.03 13.05 -3.62
CA GLY A 112 19.35 13.90 -2.64
C GLY A 112 18.04 13.35 -2.08
N GLU A 113 17.44 12.32 -2.69
CA GLU A 113 16.19 11.69 -2.24
C GLU A 113 16.32 11.08 -0.83
N PRO A 114 15.22 11.03 -0.04
CA PRO A 114 15.25 10.54 1.33
C PRO A 114 15.58 9.05 1.45
N THR A 115 16.45 8.73 2.40
CA THR A 115 16.93 7.36 2.67
C THR A 115 17.32 7.18 4.13
N SER A 116 17.30 5.95 4.62
CA SER A 116 17.87 5.59 5.93
C SER A 116 19.38 5.26 5.85
N GLY A 117 19.89 4.96 4.65
CA GLY A 117 21.31 4.68 4.38
C GLY A 117 22.07 5.91 3.86
N GLU A 118 23.34 5.75 3.47
CA GLU A 118 24.08 6.82 2.79
C GLU A 118 23.64 7.02 1.33
N VAL A 119 23.30 5.92 0.67
CA VAL A 119 22.83 5.86 -0.72
C VAL A 119 21.47 5.16 -0.73
N CYS A 120 20.50 5.71 -1.46
CA CYS A 120 19.15 5.14 -1.53
C CYS A 120 19.14 3.82 -2.33
N ALA A 121 18.16 2.96 -2.05
CA ALA A 121 18.05 1.64 -2.69
C ALA A 121 18.04 1.71 -4.24
N VAL A 122 17.42 2.76 -4.81
CA VAL A 122 17.37 2.97 -6.27
C VAL A 122 18.77 3.24 -6.83
N CYS A 123 19.54 4.14 -6.22
CA CYS A 123 20.90 4.43 -6.64
C CYS A 123 21.81 3.20 -6.48
N SER A 124 21.70 2.47 -5.37
CA SER A 124 22.47 1.25 -5.13
C SER A 124 22.21 0.17 -6.18
N ILE A 125 20.96 0.03 -6.65
CA ILE A 125 20.63 -0.91 -7.73
C ILE A 125 21.23 -0.45 -9.05
N LYS A 126 21.09 0.84 -9.41
CA LYS A 126 21.66 1.39 -10.65
C LYS A 126 23.17 1.18 -10.75
N GLN A 127 23.90 1.37 -9.65
CA GLN A 127 25.35 1.11 -9.60
C GLN A 127 25.71 -0.37 -9.83
N LYS A 128 24.87 -1.31 -9.37
CA LYS A 128 25.08 -2.74 -9.60
C LYS A 128 24.78 -3.17 -11.04
N MET A 129 23.94 -2.42 -11.76
CA MET A 129 23.56 -2.70 -13.14
C MET A 129 24.48 -2.03 -14.18
N SER A 130 25.33 -1.09 -13.76
CA SER A 130 26.32 -0.43 -14.63
C SER A 130 27.63 -1.23 -14.80
N HIS A 131 27.63 -2.49 -14.36
CA HIS A 131 28.66 -3.50 -14.60
C HIS A 131 28.07 -4.62 -15.46
#